data_AF-B3P090-F1
#
_entry.id   AF-B3P090-F1
#
_cell.length_a   1.000
_cell.length_b   1.000
_cell.length_c   1.000
_cell.angle_alpha   90.00
_cell.angle_beta   90.00
_cell.angle_gamma   90.00
#
_symmetry.space_group_name_H-M   'P 1'
#
loop_
_entity.id
_entity.type
_entity.pdbx_description
1 polymer ?
#
loop_
_entity_poly.entity_id
_entity_poly.type
_entity_poly.pdbx_seq_one_letter_code
_entity_poly.pdbx_strand_id
1 'polypeptide(L)'
;MQSQWPCLLILLLLIALALAAGAYYTILHPKQIHLESCYLKGGSCRETWNCEERFRCRVRTTCINKRKICCMKTMQIRSLQDAEYYVE
;
A
#
# COMPACT_ATOMS: atom_id res chain seq x y z
N MET A 1 -27.60 48.27 3.73
CA MET A 1 -27.06 46.94 3.36
C MET A 1 -25.62 46.89 3.85
N GLN A 2 -25.35 46.18 4.95
CA GLN A 2 -23.99 46.04 5.48
C GLN A 2 -23.15 45.25 4.49
N SER A 3 -21.98 45.79 4.13
CA SER A 3 -21.10 45.20 3.12
C SER A 3 -20.63 43.81 3.58
N GLN A 4 -21.08 42.78 2.87
CA GLN A 4 -20.71 41.37 3.10
C GLN A 4 -19.38 40.98 2.43
N TRP A 5 -18.80 41.89 1.65
CA TRP A 5 -17.52 41.74 0.97
C TRP A 5 -16.35 41.27 1.85
N PRO A 6 -16.12 41.80 3.07
CA PRO A 6 -15.01 41.34 3.90
C PRO A 6 -15.20 39.89 4.36
N CYS A 7 -16.43 39.47 4.67
CA CYS A 7 -16.72 38.07 5.02
C CYS A 7 -16.47 37.14 3.85
N LEU A 8 -16.85 37.57 2.64
CA LEU A 8 -16.67 36.80 1.40
C LEU A 8 -15.18 36.61 1.05
N LEU A 9 -14.36 37.65 1.28
CA LEU A 9 -12.91 37.58 1.11
C LEU A 9 -12.26 36.62 2.11
N ILE A 10 -12.64 36.69 3.39
CA ILE A 10 -12.12 35.78 4.43
C ILE A 10 -12.49 34.33 4.09
N LEU A 11 -13.73 34.09 3.67
CA LEU A 11 -14.19 32.76 3.28
C LEU A 11 -13.40 32.19 2.09
N LEU A 12 -13.16 33.01 1.06
CA LEU A 12 -12.35 32.62 -0.09
C LEU A 12 -10.92 32.27 0.31
N LEU A 13 -10.33 33.03 1.22
CA LEU A 13 -8.97 32.81 1.71
C LEU A 13 -8.87 31.49 2.49
N LEU A 14 -9.87 31.18 3.33
CA LEU A 14 -9.95 29.91 4.04
C LEU A 14 -10.11 28.71 3.10
N ILE A 15 -10.95 28.84 2.06
CA ILE A 15 -11.14 27.79 1.05
C ILE A 15 -9.84 27.54 0.28
N ALA A 16 -9.15 28.62 -0.13
CA ALA A 16 -7.87 28.51 -0.82
C ALA A 16 -6.81 27.82 0.04
N LEU A 17 -6.72 28.15 1.34
CA LEU A 17 -5.81 27.49 2.28
C LEU A 17 -6.13 26.01 2.46
N ALA A 18 -7.41 25.66 2.60
CA ALA A 18 -7.84 24.27 2.75
C ALA A 18 -7.53 23.44 1.49
N LEU A 19 -7.78 24.00 0.30
CA LEU A 19 -7.45 23.37 -0.97
C LEU A 19 -5.93 23.19 -1.13
N ALA A 20 -5.14 24.21 -0.79
CA ALA A 20 -3.68 24.13 -0.87
C ALA A 20 -3.12 23.06 0.08
N ALA A 21 -3.61 23.01 1.33
CA ALA A 21 -3.23 21.97 2.27
C ALA A 21 -3.66 20.59 1.76
N GLY A 22 -4.91 20.43 1.32
CA GLY A 22 -5.42 19.17 0.78
C GLY A 22 -4.60 18.68 -0.42
N ALA A 23 -4.29 19.57 -1.37
CA ALA A 23 -3.46 19.27 -2.52
C ALA A 23 -2.02 18.91 -2.13
N TYR A 24 -1.43 19.62 -1.16
CA TYR A 24 -0.11 19.29 -0.64
C TYR A 24 -0.09 17.87 -0.05
N TYR A 25 -1.07 17.52 0.79
CA TYR A 25 -1.16 16.19 1.39
C TYR A 25 -1.44 15.07 0.38
N THR A 26 -2.26 15.32 -0.65
CA THR A 26 -2.53 14.31 -1.69
C THR A 26 -1.33 14.08 -2.61
N ILE A 27 -0.54 15.11 -2.91
CA ILE A 27 0.69 14.99 -3.70
C ILE A 27 1.80 14.32 -2.89
N LEU A 28 1.95 14.64 -1.60
CA LEU A 28 3.02 14.11 -0.76
C LEU A 28 2.81 12.63 -0.39
N HIS A 29 1.57 12.15 -0.38
CA HIS A 29 1.24 10.74 -0.17
C HIS A 29 0.71 10.10 -1.46
N PRO A 30 1.57 9.84 -2.47
CA PRO A 30 1.16 8.99 -3.57
C PRO A 30 0.84 7.61 -2.98
N LYS A 31 -0.45 7.24 -2.96
CA LYS A 31 -0.91 5.87 -2.68
C LYS A 31 -0.54 4.97 -3.87
N GLN A 32 0.73 4.91 -4.24
CA GLN A 32 1.21 3.88 -5.16
C GLN A 32 1.43 2.62 -4.33
N ILE A 33 0.33 1.91 -4.07
CA ILE A 33 0.41 0.48 -3.79
C ILE A 33 0.85 -0.14 -5.12
N HIS A 34 2.14 -0.09 -5.42
CA HIS A 34 2.70 -0.82 -6.54
C HIS A 34 2.52 -2.31 -6.24
N LEU A 35 1.44 -2.86 -6.78
CA LEU A 35 1.15 -4.27 -6.72
C LEU A 35 2.16 -4.98 -7.62
N GLU A 36 3.08 -5.71 -7.02
CA GLU A 36 4.02 -6.51 -7.80
C GLU A 36 3.32 -7.72 -8.39
N SER A 37 3.78 -8.17 -9.57
CA SER A 37 3.25 -9.40 -10.17
C SER A 37 3.85 -10.61 -9.46
N CYS A 38 2.99 -11.41 -8.84
CA CYS A 38 3.38 -12.68 -8.21
C CYS A 38 4.05 -13.64 -9.21
N TYR A 39 3.53 -13.70 -10.44
CA TYR A 39 4.03 -14.58 -11.49
C TYR A 39 5.42 -14.17 -11.98
N LEU A 40 5.70 -12.86 -12.08
CA LEU A 40 7.03 -12.37 -12.47
C LEU A 40 8.11 -12.72 -11.42
N LYS A 41 7.71 -12.86 -10.15
CA LYS A 41 8.58 -13.32 -9.07
C LYS A 41 8.66 -14.85 -8.94
N GLY A 42 8.08 -15.60 -9.90
CA GLY A 42 8.11 -17.07 -9.91
C GLY A 42 7.11 -17.74 -8.95
N GLY A 43 6.20 -16.96 -8.36
CA GLY A 43 5.12 -17.46 -7.50
C GLY A 43 3.83 -17.78 -8.26
N SER A 44 2.83 -18.26 -7.53
CA SER A 44 1.49 -18.57 -8.05
C SER A 44 0.41 -18.03 -7.12
N CYS A 45 -0.72 -17.58 -7.67
CA CYS A 45 -1.85 -17.15 -6.85
C CYS A 45 -2.62 -18.36 -6.32
N ARG A 46 -2.67 -18.53 -5.00
CA ARG A 46 -3.36 -19.63 -4.32
C ARG A 46 -4.30 -19.10 -3.24
N GLU A 47 -5.24 -19.95 -2.86
CA GLU A 47 -6.08 -19.73 -1.68
C GLU A 47 -5.23 -19.78 -0.41
N THR A 48 -5.67 -19.09 0.64
CA THR A 48 -4.91 -18.97 1.90
C THR A 48 -4.66 -20.33 2.56
N TRP A 49 -5.61 -21.26 2.47
CA TRP A 49 -5.47 -22.61 2.99
C TRP A 49 -4.57 -23.53 2.14
N ASN A 50 -4.32 -23.17 0.87
CA ASN A 50 -3.51 -23.97 -0.06
C ASN A 50 -2.07 -23.43 -0.21
N CYS A 51 -1.65 -22.57 0.72
CA CYS A 51 -0.31 -22.03 0.80
C CYS A 51 0.12 -21.92 2.27
N GLU A 52 1.08 -22.77 2.64
CA GLU A 52 1.76 -22.72 3.92
C GLU A 52 2.38 -21.34 4.18
N GLU A 53 2.35 -20.91 5.43
CA GLU A 53 2.76 -19.55 5.83
C GLU A 53 4.20 -19.21 5.42
N ARG A 54 5.09 -20.21 5.37
CA ARG A 54 6.51 -20.08 5.01
C ARG A 54 6.74 -19.70 3.54
N PHE A 55 5.78 -20.02 2.67
CA PHE A 55 5.83 -19.75 1.24
C PHE A 55 4.99 -18.54 0.83
N ARG A 56 4.27 -17.92 1.79
CA ARG A 56 3.46 -16.73 1.50
C ARG A 56 4.36 -15.54 1.19
N CYS A 57 4.08 -14.90 0.07
CA CYS A 57 4.75 -13.66 -0.30
C CYS A 57 4.33 -12.53 0.64
N ARG A 58 5.31 -11.80 1.20
CA ARG A 58 5.03 -10.70 2.15
C ARG A 58 4.55 -9.41 1.51
N VAL A 59 4.93 -9.19 0.25
CA VAL A 59 4.56 -8.01 -0.51
C VAL A 59 3.15 -8.15 -1.09
N ARG A 60 2.43 -7.03 -1.15
CA ARG A 60 1.09 -7.01 -1.73
C ARG A 60 1.22 -7.17 -3.24
N THR A 61 0.73 -8.30 -3.75
CA THR A 61 0.81 -8.64 -5.18
C THR A 61 -0.54 -8.51 -5.85
N THR A 62 -0.52 -8.54 -7.19
CA THR A 62 -1.73 -8.55 -8.03
C THR A 62 -2.71 -9.69 -7.74
N CYS A 63 -2.31 -10.75 -7.01
CA CYS A 63 -3.21 -11.84 -6.59
C CYS A 63 -4.37 -11.37 -5.71
N ILE A 64 -4.22 -10.24 -5.00
CA ILE A 64 -5.25 -9.70 -4.12
C ILE A 64 -6.53 -9.31 -4.86
N ASN A 65 -6.42 -8.94 -6.15
CA ASN A 65 -7.58 -8.62 -6.99
C ASN A 65 -8.50 -9.82 -7.18
N LYS A 66 -7.99 -11.04 -7.01
CA LYS A 66 -8.76 -12.29 -7.05
C LYS A 66 -9.08 -12.84 -5.65
N ARG A 67 -8.90 -12.04 -4.59
CA ARG A 67 -8.98 -12.46 -3.17
C ARG A 67 -8.06 -13.63 -2.82
N LYS A 68 -6.95 -13.78 -3.55
CA LYS A 68 -5.94 -14.83 -3.35
C LYS A 68 -4.65 -14.25 -2.82
N ILE A 69 -3.79 -15.10 -2.27
CA ILE A 69 -2.44 -14.75 -1.84
C ILE A 69 -1.41 -15.24 -2.85
N CYS A 70 -0.26 -14.57 -2.90
CA CYS A 70 0.86 -15.03 -3.69
C CYS A 70 1.66 -16.07 -2.90
N CYS A 71 1.77 -17.27 -3.46
CA CYS A 71 2.53 -18.38 -2.90
C CYS A 71 3.80 -18.59 -3.74
N MET A 72 4.96 -18.41 -3.12
CA MET A 72 6.27 -18.59 -3.76
C MET A 72 6.66 -20.07 -3.81
N LYS A 73 7.50 -20.43 -4.77
CA LYS A 73 8.08 -21.79 -4.84
C LYS A 73 9.21 -22.00 -3.82
N THR A 74 9.86 -20.92 -3.41
CA THR A 74 10.94 -20.90 -2.42
C THR A 74 10.45 -20.30 -1.11
N MET A 75 11.01 -20.77 0.00
CA MET A 75 10.72 -20.20 1.32
C MET A 75 11.20 -18.73 1.37
N GLN A 76 10.38 -17.85 1.93
CA GLN A 76 10.78 -16.46 2.16
C GLN A 76 11.45 -16.33 3.53
N ILE A 77 12.78 -16.44 3.56
CA ILE A 77 13.60 -16.29 4.78
C ILE A 77 13.48 -14.86 5.32
N ARG A 78 13.16 -14.72 6.60
CA ARG A 78 12.64 -13.49 7.24
C ARG A 78 13.67 -12.41 7.52
N SER A 79 14.90 -12.81 7.81
CA SER A 79 16.01 -11.99 8.32
C SER A 79 17.10 -12.98 8.76
N LEU A 80 18.33 -12.51 8.99
CA LEU A 80 19.48 -13.30 9.47
C LEU A 80 19.15 -14.22 10.68
N GLN A 81 18.16 -13.87 11.50
CA GLN A 81 17.69 -14.66 12.65
C GLN A 81 16.96 -15.97 12.28
N ASP A 82 16.35 -16.06 11.10
CA ASP A 82 15.75 -17.33 10.64
C ASP A 82 16.80 -18.27 10.00
N ALA A 83 17.99 -17.76 9.65
CA ALA A 83 19.07 -18.57 9.11
C ALA A 83 19.79 -19.38 10.21
N GLU A 84 19.94 -18.80 11.40
CA GLU A 84 20.59 -19.47 12.55
C GLU A 84 19.81 -20.68 13.06
N TYR A 85 18.48 -20.70 12.94
CA TYR A 85 17.65 -21.85 13.32
C TYR A 85 17.85 -23.09 12.43
N TYR A 86 18.50 -22.97 11.27
CA TYR A 86 18.80 -24.09 10.37
C TYR A 86 20.30 -24.46 10.34
N VAL A 87 21.12 -23.88 11.23
CA VAL A 87 22.57 -24.21 11.36
C VAL A 87 22.88 -25.04 12.63
N GLU A 88 21.92 -25.20 13.55
CA GLU A 88 22.01 -26.18 14.66
C GLU A 88 21.38 -27.55 14.30
#